data_AF-A0A261C9U6-F1
#
_entry.id   AF-A0A261C9U6-F1
#
_cell.length_a   1.000
_cell.length_b   1.000
_cell.length_c   1.000
_cell.angle_alpha   90.00
_cell.angle_beta   90.00
_cell.angle_gamma   90.00
#
_symmetry.space_group_name_H-M   'P 1'
#
loop_
_entity.id
_entity.type
_entity.pdbx_description
1 polymer ?
#
loop_
_entity_poly.entity_id
_entity_poly.type
_entity_poly.pdbx_seq_one_letter_code
_entity_poly.pdbx_strand_id
1 'polypeptide(L)'
;MNYLESYNNTDSYQTPCNSTTDDLKMFLFKTNESIWFGIIAVCAVLQVILFPFYMYVHRVNDKKDREIPIYPILNHFYHSLKFQTILLLWSLIVLYIFKYVVDIHKHMTISIILHMPVVFYFETRHIFVKVCVILLSILAIQRFVLYFHPTSEEYWLFKKNGLRLLIYLVYFLVIFEECFYLKDAFFSGGLPSIGSFFIDDKHYVAEHTHILEYSSDILFYAVHSNIR
;
A
#
# COMPACT_ATOMS: atom_id res chain seq x y z
N MET A 1 -26.41 20.41 71.07
CA MET A 1 -25.10 20.62 70.43
C MET A 1 -24.74 19.33 69.71
N ASN A 2 -25.04 19.33 68.40
CA ASN A 2 -24.60 18.51 67.27
C ASN A 2 -24.40 16.99 67.40
N TYR A 3 -25.43 16.24 67.01
CA TYR A 3 -25.38 14.84 66.56
C TYR A 3 -25.44 14.77 65.02
N LEU A 4 -24.52 15.43 64.32
CA LEU A 4 -24.61 15.54 62.84
C LEU A 4 -23.25 15.49 62.13
N GLU A 5 -22.33 14.63 62.57
CA GLU A 5 -21.01 14.54 61.93
C GLU A 5 -20.46 13.11 61.94
N SER A 6 -21.04 12.23 61.14
CA SER A 6 -20.44 10.92 60.81
C SER A 6 -20.98 10.30 59.51
N TYR A 7 -21.38 11.12 58.54
CA TYR A 7 -21.74 10.68 57.19
C TYR A 7 -20.89 11.40 56.13
N ASN A 8 -19.57 11.29 56.27
CA ASN A 8 -18.63 11.59 55.20
C ASN A 8 -17.69 10.39 55.03
N ASN A 9 -18.28 9.22 54.73
CA ASN A 9 -17.52 8.20 54.01
C ASN A 9 -17.45 8.68 52.56
N THR A 10 -16.32 9.30 52.27
CA THR A 10 -15.88 9.60 50.91
C THR A 10 -15.86 8.28 50.17
N ASP A 11 -16.79 8.10 49.23
CA ASP A 11 -16.63 7.12 48.17
C ASP A 11 -15.27 7.42 47.54
N SER A 12 -14.28 6.58 47.88
CA SER A 12 -13.04 6.54 47.16
C SER A 12 -13.41 6.10 45.76
N TYR A 13 -13.60 7.05 44.84
CA TYR A 13 -13.55 6.80 43.42
C TYR A 13 -12.22 6.09 43.17
N GLN A 14 -12.28 4.76 43.11
CA GLN A 14 -11.16 3.92 42.78
C GLN A 14 -10.81 4.31 41.34
N THR A 15 -9.74 5.08 41.20
CA THR A 15 -9.20 5.45 39.89
C THR A 15 -8.97 4.16 39.12
N PRO A 16 -9.41 4.04 37.86
CA PRO A 16 -9.17 2.85 37.07
C PRO A 16 -7.70 2.50 37.13
N CYS A 17 -7.36 1.25 37.44
CA CYS A 17 -5.99 0.79 37.50
C CYS A 17 -5.37 0.95 36.10
N ASN A 18 -4.59 2.02 35.88
CA ASN A 18 -3.95 2.31 34.59
C ASN A 18 -3.14 1.10 34.08
N SER A 19 -2.58 0.29 34.99
CA SER A 19 -1.82 -0.94 34.69
C SER A 19 -2.57 -1.91 33.78
N THR A 20 -3.81 -2.29 34.08
CA THR A 20 -4.55 -3.30 33.29
C THR A 20 -4.91 -2.78 31.90
N THR A 21 -5.14 -1.47 31.77
CA THR A 21 -5.48 -0.83 30.51
C THR A 21 -4.26 -0.68 29.60
N ASP A 22 -3.10 -0.38 30.19
CA ASP A 22 -1.84 -0.26 29.47
C ASP A 22 -1.30 -1.64 29.01
N ASP A 23 -1.47 -2.67 29.83
CA ASP A 23 -1.14 -4.06 29.47
C ASP A 23 -2.00 -4.58 28.31
N LEU A 24 -3.30 -4.27 28.32
CA LEU A 24 -4.22 -4.64 27.24
C LEU A 24 -3.85 -3.91 25.93
N LYS A 25 -3.53 -2.62 25.99
CA LYS A 25 -3.06 -1.86 24.82
C LYS A 25 -1.78 -2.44 24.25
N MET A 26 -0.81 -2.77 25.10
CA MET A 26 0.45 -3.39 24.68
C MET A 26 0.22 -4.76 24.02
N PHE A 27 -0.68 -5.58 24.57
CA PHE A 27 -1.02 -6.87 24.00
C PHE A 27 -1.73 -6.74 22.63
N LEU A 28 -2.72 -5.85 22.53
CA LEU A 28 -3.43 -5.58 21.28
C LEU A 28 -2.49 -5.04 20.20
N PHE A 29 -1.61 -4.09 20.58
CA PHE A 29 -0.59 -3.54 19.69
C PHE A 29 0.33 -4.64 19.16
N LYS A 30 0.91 -5.46 20.05
CA LYS A 30 1.81 -6.56 19.67
C LYS A 30 1.14 -7.61 18.79
N THR A 31 -0.13 -7.90 19.07
CA THR A 31 -0.92 -8.85 18.26
C THR A 31 -1.18 -8.30 16.87
N ASN A 32 -1.53 -7.01 16.77
CA ASN A 32 -1.72 -6.31 15.49
C ASN A 32 -0.44 -6.34 14.65
N GLU A 33 0.72 -5.99 15.24
CA GLU A 33 2.03 -6.05 14.57
C GLU A 33 2.30 -7.45 13.98
N SER A 34 2.09 -8.51 14.76
CA SER A 34 2.31 -9.88 14.30
C SER A 34 1.41 -10.27 13.13
N ILE A 35 0.16 -9.79 13.11
CA ILE A 35 -0.79 -10.03 12.02
C ILE A 35 -0.29 -9.33 10.75
N TRP A 36 0.11 -8.06 10.85
CA TRP A 36 0.66 -7.31 9.72
C TRP A 36 1.90 -7.95 9.12
N PHE A 37 2.86 -8.38 9.95
CA PHE A 37 4.02 -9.14 9.47
C PHE A 37 3.62 -10.43 8.75
N GLY A 38 2.62 -11.14 9.26
CA GLY A 38 2.06 -12.33 8.61
C GLY A 38 1.48 -12.02 7.22
N ILE A 39 0.67 -10.97 7.10
CA ILE A 39 0.07 -10.54 5.83
C ILE A 39 1.15 -10.16 4.82
N ILE A 40 2.15 -9.37 5.24
CA ILE A 40 3.26 -8.93 4.38
C ILE A 40 4.05 -10.14 3.89
N ALA A 41 4.36 -11.10 4.77
CA ALA A 41 5.07 -12.32 4.42
C ALA A 41 4.30 -13.17 3.41
N VAL A 42 2.99 -13.37 3.62
CA VAL A 42 2.12 -14.11 2.68
C VAL A 42 2.07 -13.39 1.33
N CYS A 43 1.89 -12.07 1.32
CA CYS A 43 1.93 -11.27 0.08
C CYS A 43 3.26 -11.41 -0.66
N ALA A 44 4.39 -11.39 0.05
CA ALA A 44 5.72 -11.53 -0.54
C ALA A 44 5.91 -12.92 -1.17
N VAL A 45 5.48 -13.99 -0.47
CA VAL A 45 5.52 -15.36 -1.00
C VAL A 45 4.64 -15.50 -2.25
N LEU A 46 3.41 -14.97 -2.20
CA LEU A 46 2.51 -14.96 -3.35
C LEU A 46 3.13 -14.20 -4.53
N GLN A 47 3.75 -13.04 -4.29
CA GLN A 47 4.42 -12.28 -5.34
C GLN A 47 5.54 -13.10 -6.00
N VAL A 48 6.40 -13.76 -5.21
CA VAL A 48 7.50 -14.58 -5.72
C VAL A 48 6.98 -15.79 -6.51
N ILE A 49 5.91 -16.42 -6.05
CA ILE A 49 5.30 -17.57 -6.74
C ILE A 49 4.58 -17.15 -8.02
N LEU A 50 3.79 -16.08 -7.98
CA LEU A 50 2.98 -15.62 -9.13
C LEU A 50 3.84 -14.99 -10.24
N PHE A 51 4.95 -14.36 -9.88
CA PHE A 51 5.82 -13.69 -10.84
C PHE A 51 6.31 -14.57 -12.01
N PRO A 52 6.83 -15.80 -11.81
CA PRO A 52 7.24 -16.66 -12.92
C PRO A 52 6.06 -17.08 -13.81
N PHE A 53 4.88 -17.33 -13.26
CA PHE A 53 3.68 -17.62 -14.05
C PHE A 53 3.27 -16.41 -14.88
N TYR A 54 3.27 -15.23 -14.27
CA TYR A 54 2.98 -13.97 -14.96
C TYR A 54 3.98 -13.69 -16.09
N MET A 55 5.28 -13.90 -15.86
CA MET A 55 6.30 -13.77 -16.90
C MET A 55 6.10 -14.77 -18.04
N TYR A 56 5.75 -16.01 -17.73
CA TYR A 56 5.47 -17.03 -18.73
C TYR A 56 4.30 -16.64 -19.63
N VAL A 57 3.17 -16.25 -19.04
CA VAL A 57 1.97 -15.80 -19.76
C VAL A 57 2.28 -14.59 -20.63
N HIS A 58 2.98 -13.59 -20.08
CA HIS A 58 3.37 -12.41 -20.83
C HIS A 58 4.26 -12.76 -22.03
N ARG A 59 5.24 -13.67 -21.86
CA ARG A 59 6.13 -14.08 -22.96
C ARG A 59 5.41 -14.82 -24.08
N VAL A 60 4.46 -15.69 -23.72
CA VAL A 60 3.67 -16.45 -24.71
C VAL A 60 2.74 -15.51 -25.47
N ASN A 61 2.17 -14.52 -24.80
CA ASN A 61 1.19 -13.61 -25.39
C ASN A 61 1.81 -12.37 -26.03
N ASP A 62 3.09 -12.03 -25.79
CA ASP A 62 3.73 -10.78 -26.22
C ASP A 62 3.51 -10.47 -27.71
N LYS A 63 3.61 -11.47 -28.59
CA LYS A 63 3.41 -11.27 -30.03
C LYS A 63 2.00 -10.78 -30.37
N LYS A 64 0.98 -11.41 -29.76
CA LYS A 64 -0.43 -11.07 -29.95
C LYS A 64 -0.79 -9.78 -29.23
N ASP A 65 -0.28 -9.60 -28.01
CA ASP A 65 -0.59 -8.46 -27.17
C ASP A 65 -0.04 -7.16 -27.77
N ARG A 66 1.07 -7.20 -28.51
CA ARG A 66 1.64 -6.04 -29.22
C ARG A 66 0.70 -5.38 -30.22
N GLU A 67 -0.24 -6.14 -30.77
CA GLU A 67 -1.24 -5.66 -31.73
C GLU A 67 -2.44 -5.01 -31.03
N ILE A 68 -2.60 -5.27 -29.73
CA ILE A 68 -3.72 -4.73 -28.96
C ILE A 68 -3.40 -3.28 -28.55
N PRO A 69 -4.35 -2.34 -28.71
CA PRO A 69 -4.15 -0.93 -28.33
C PRO A 69 -3.67 -0.74 -26.89
N ILE A 70 -4.10 -1.61 -25.97
CA ILE A 70 -3.79 -1.54 -24.52
C ILE A 70 -2.37 -1.99 -24.16
N TYR A 71 -1.59 -2.48 -25.13
CA TYR A 71 -0.25 -3.02 -24.92
C TYR A 71 0.69 -2.11 -24.11
N PRO A 72 0.74 -0.77 -24.31
CA PRO A 72 1.63 0.09 -23.52
C PRO A 72 1.41 -0.01 -22.01
N ILE A 73 0.15 -0.18 -21.58
CA ILE A 73 -0.21 -0.32 -20.16
C ILE A 73 0.24 -1.70 -19.65
N LEU A 74 -0.07 -2.77 -20.39
CA LEU A 74 0.34 -4.13 -20.03
C LEU A 74 1.86 -4.27 -19.95
N ASN A 75 2.58 -3.72 -20.93
CA ASN A 75 4.03 -3.71 -20.96
C ASN A 75 4.62 -2.91 -19.79
N HIS A 76 4.00 -1.79 -19.41
CA HIS A 76 4.39 -1.01 -18.23
C HIS A 76 4.20 -1.83 -16.94
N PHE A 77 3.02 -2.44 -16.74
CA PHE A 77 2.76 -3.32 -15.60
C PHE A 77 3.77 -4.45 -15.51
N TYR A 78 4.13 -5.06 -16.65
CA TYR A 78 5.12 -6.12 -16.68
C TYR A 78 6.50 -5.66 -16.19
N HIS A 79 6.99 -4.53 -16.70
CA HIS A 79 8.29 -3.99 -16.29
C HIS A 79 8.28 -3.54 -14.82
N SER A 80 7.20 -2.90 -14.36
CA SER A 80 7.06 -2.49 -12.97
C SER A 80 6.97 -3.66 -12.01
N LEU A 81 6.21 -4.72 -12.33
CA LEU A 81 6.15 -5.94 -11.51
C LEU A 81 7.50 -6.66 -11.43
N LYS A 82 8.24 -6.69 -12.54
CA LYS A 82 9.62 -7.21 -12.56
C LYS A 82 10.52 -6.40 -11.64
N PHE A 83 10.48 -5.08 -11.74
CA PHE A 83 11.26 -4.18 -10.88
C PHE A 83 10.91 -4.37 -9.40
N GLN A 84 9.62 -4.40 -9.07
CA GLN A 84 9.13 -4.62 -7.70
C GLN A 84 9.57 -5.97 -7.13
N THR A 85 9.62 -7.02 -7.96
CA THR A 85 10.08 -8.35 -7.52
C THR A 85 11.59 -8.38 -7.27
N ILE A 86 12.38 -7.70 -8.11
CA ILE A 86 13.83 -7.56 -7.89
C ILE A 86 14.10 -6.78 -6.60
N LEU A 87 13.39 -5.67 -6.37
CA LEU A 87 13.53 -4.88 -5.15
C LEU A 87 13.14 -5.67 -3.89
N LEU A 88 12.08 -6.48 -3.95
CA LEU A 88 11.68 -7.37 -2.85
C LEU A 88 12.79 -8.38 -2.51
N LEU A 89 13.38 -9.03 -3.52
CA LEU A 89 14.46 -9.99 -3.28
C LEU A 89 15.70 -9.29 -2.70
N TRP A 90 16.02 -8.10 -3.21
CA TRP A 90 17.12 -7.29 -2.69
C TRP A 90 16.89 -6.89 -1.23
N SER A 91 15.69 -6.43 -0.87
CA SER A 91 15.35 -6.05 0.51
C SER A 91 15.42 -7.25 1.47
N LEU A 92 14.98 -8.44 1.05
CA LEU A 92 15.11 -9.67 1.83
C LEU A 92 16.58 -10.06 2.08
N ILE A 93 17.44 -9.96 1.07
CA ILE A 93 18.88 -10.24 1.21
C ILE A 93 19.51 -9.26 2.22
N VAL A 94 19.17 -7.98 2.14
CA VAL A 94 19.70 -6.95 3.03
C VAL A 94 19.24 -7.19 4.48
N LEU A 95 17.96 -7.51 4.69
CA LEU A 95 17.43 -7.88 6.02
C LEU A 95 18.11 -9.13 6.59
N TYR A 96 18.36 -10.13 5.74
CA TYR A 96 19.09 -11.34 6.14
C TYR A 96 20.51 -11.01 6.59
N ILE A 97 21.27 -10.23 5.81
CA ILE A 97 22.64 -9.81 6.16
C ILE A 97 22.63 -9.00 7.46
N PHE A 98 21.69 -8.07 7.61
CA PHE A 98 21.56 -7.22 8.79
C PHE A 98 21.45 -8.04 10.08
N LYS A 99 20.65 -9.12 10.07
CA LYS A 99 20.47 -10.03 11.23
C LYS A 99 21.78 -10.65 11.73
N TYR A 100 22.75 -10.91 10.86
CA TYR A 100 23.99 -11.62 11.23
C TYR A 100 25.22 -10.72 11.37
N VAL A 101 25.24 -9.57 10.71
CA VAL A 101 26.45 -8.75 10.58
C VAL A 101 26.49 -7.56 11.53
N VAL A 102 25.33 -6.98 11.89
CA VAL A 102 25.30 -5.69 12.57
C VAL A 102 24.85 -5.83 14.02
N ASP A 103 25.78 -5.63 14.95
CA ASP A 103 25.45 -5.28 16.32
C ASP A 103 24.93 -3.83 16.34
N ILE A 104 23.62 -3.68 16.50
CA ILE A 104 22.85 -2.44 16.32
C ILE A 104 23.43 -1.27 17.14
N HIS A 105 24.02 -1.57 18.30
CA HIS A 105 24.55 -0.53 19.20
C HIS A 105 25.91 0.05 18.79
N LYS A 106 26.69 -0.62 17.93
CA LYS A 106 28.04 -0.12 17.56
C LYS A 106 28.08 0.66 16.24
N HIS A 107 27.12 0.44 15.33
CA HIS A 107 27.22 0.96 13.96
C HIS A 107 25.90 1.55 13.42
N MET A 108 25.44 2.63 14.04
CA MET A 108 24.19 3.33 13.66
C MET A 108 24.14 3.76 12.18
N THR A 109 25.24 4.30 11.63
CA THR A 109 25.30 4.73 10.22
C THR A 109 25.14 3.56 9.25
N ILE A 110 25.76 2.41 9.55
CA ILE A 110 25.67 1.20 8.73
C ILE A 110 24.25 0.64 8.77
N SER A 111 23.62 0.65 9.96
CA SER A 111 22.21 0.26 10.12
C SER A 111 21.26 1.10 9.26
N ILE A 112 21.41 2.43 9.28
CA ILE A 112 20.57 3.34 8.46
C ILE A 112 20.72 3.02 6.97
N ILE A 113 21.95 2.87 6.48
CA ILE A 113 22.23 2.58 5.07
C ILE A 113 21.60 1.25 4.64
N LEU A 114 21.66 0.22 5.49
CA LEU A 114 21.07 -1.09 5.21
C LEU A 114 19.54 -1.06 5.24
N HIS A 115 18.90 -0.17 6.00
CA HIS A 115 17.44 -0.05 5.97
C HIS A 115 16.89 0.73 4.77
N MET A 116 17.70 1.57 4.10
CA MET A 116 17.26 2.38 2.95
C MET A 116 16.57 1.59 1.82
N PRO A 117 17.07 0.42 1.37
CA PRO A 117 16.42 -0.35 0.31
C PRO A 117 15.05 -0.90 0.71
N VAL A 118 14.83 -1.16 2.00
CA VAL A 118 13.54 -1.65 2.54
C VAL A 118 12.51 -0.52 2.45
N VAL A 119 12.86 0.68 2.92
CA VAL A 119 12.00 1.87 2.83
C VAL A 119 11.68 2.17 1.37
N PHE A 120 12.69 2.18 0.50
CA PHE A 120 12.53 2.42 -0.93
C PHE A 120 11.58 1.41 -1.61
N TYR A 121 11.61 0.13 -1.20
CA TYR A 121 10.66 -0.87 -1.69
C TYR A 121 9.22 -0.53 -1.33
N PHE A 122 8.95 -0.16 -0.06
CA PHE A 122 7.59 0.19 0.37
C PHE A 122 7.06 1.44 -0.35
N GLU A 123 7.87 2.49 -0.46
CA GLU A 123 7.49 3.74 -1.15
C GLU A 123 7.15 3.52 -2.62
N THR A 124 8.04 2.82 -3.34
CA THR A 124 7.82 2.55 -4.77
C THR A 124 6.61 1.64 -4.99
N ARG A 125 6.34 0.71 -4.07
CA ARG A 125 5.16 -0.16 -4.12
C ARG A 125 3.88 0.63 -3.89
N HIS A 126 3.87 1.55 -2.91
CA HIS A 126 2.73 2.42 -2.62
C HIS A 126 2.33 3.24 -3.86
N ILE A 127 3.28 3.96 -4.45
CA ILE A 127 3.06 4.75 -5.67
C ILE A 127 2.58 3.85 -6.82
N PHE A 128 3.21 2.68 -7.00
CA PHE A 128 2.84 1.76 -8.06
C PHE A 128 1.40 1.24 -7.94
N VAL A 129 0.95 0.91 -6.72
CA VAL A 129 -0.43 0.44 -6.49
C VAL A 129 -1.44 1.53 -6.83
N LYS A 130 -1.23 2.77 -6.35
CA LYS A 130 -2.09 3.92 -6.71
C LYS A 130 -2.21 4.09 -8.23
N VAL A 131 -1.07 4.10 -8.92
CA VAL A 131 -1.03 4.20 -10.39
C VAL A 131 -1.76 3.03 -11.06
N CYS A 132 -1.59 1.80 -10.58
CA CYS A 132 -2.28 0.63 -11.12
C CYS A 132 -3.79 0.75 -10.99
N VAL A 133 -4.30 1.14 -9.82
CA VAL A 133 -5.73 1.30 -9.57
C VAL A 133 -6.33 2.34 -10.53
N ILE A 134 -5.67 3.49 -10.68
CA ILE A 134 -6.12 4.55 -11.61
C ILE A 134 -6.10 4.04 -13.06
N LEU A 135 -5.02 3.39 -13.50
CA LEU A 135 -4.92 2.87 -14.87
C LEU A 135 -5.93 1.76 -15.15
N LEU A 136 -6.21 0.88 -14.19
CA LEU A 136 -7.26 -0.15 -14.31
C LEU A 136 -8.65 0.48 -14.38
N SER A 137 -8.92 1.52 -13.58
CA SER A 137 -10.18 2.27 -13.64
C SER A 137 -10.39 2.93 -15.00
N ILE A 138 -9.36 3.62 -15.52
CA ILE A 138 -9.40 4.22 -16.86
C ILE A 138 -9.63 3.15 -17.93
N LEU A 139 -8.96 2.00 -17.84
CA LEU A 139 -9.13 0.88 -18.77
C LEU A 139 -10.54 0.27 -18.70
N ALA A 140 -11.13 0.20 -17.50
CA ALA A 140 -12.51 -0.26 -17.32
C ALA A 140 -13.51 0.71 -17.95
N ILE A 141 -13.34 2.02 -17.74
CA ILE A 141 -14.16 3.07 -18.37
C ILE A 141 -14.03 3.00 -19.91
N GLN A 142 -12.80 2.84 -20.42
CA GLN A 142 -12.55 2.65 -21.85
C GLN A 142 -13.36 1.49 -22.42
N ARG A 143 -13.31 0.32 -21.78
CA ARG A 143 -14.04 -0.87 -22.22
C ARG A 143 -15.56 -0.70 -22.12
N PHE A 144 -16.02 -0.03 -21.07
CA PHE A 144 -17.44 0.28 -20.90
C PHE A 144 -17.95 1.18 -22.03
N VAL A 145 -17.26 2.28 -22.32
CA VAL A 145 -17.66 3.22 -23.38
C VAL A 145 -17.68 2.52 -24.74
N LEU A 146 -16.67 1.70 -25.04
CA LEU A 146 -16.59 0.94 -26.30
C LEU A 146 -17.72 -0.09 -26.43
N TYR A 147 -18.15 -0.70 -25.32
CA TYR A 147 -19.29 -1.62 -25.30
C TYR A 147 -20.63 -0.93 -25.60
N PHE A 148 -20.88 0.26 -25.02
CA PHE A 148 -22.15 0.98 -25.21
C PHE A 148 -22.19 1.81 -26.50
N HIS A 149 -21.04 2.26 -26.99
CA HIS A 149 -20.91 3.09 -28.18
C HIS A 149 -19.82 2.53 -29.11
N PRO A 150 -20.10 1.47 -29.88
CA PRO A 150 -19.13 0.87 -30.79
C PRO A 150 -18.66 1.83 -31.90
N THR A 151 -19.46 2.84 -32.24
CA THR A 151 -19.06 3.94 -33.14
C THR A 151 -17.96 4.85 -32.58
N SER A 152 -17.65 4.75 -31.27
CA SER A 152 -16.55 5.49 -30.65
C SER A 152 -15.17 4.88 -30.91
N GLU A 153 -15.09 3.68 -31.51
CA GLU A 153 -13.83 3.01 -31.85
C GLU A 153 -12.86 3.91 -32.64
N GLU A 154 -13.40 4.73 -33.55
CA GLU A 154 -12.60 5.60 -34.42
C GLU A 154 -11.96 6.79 -33.66
N TYR A 155 -12.56 7.23 -32.55
CA TYR A 155 -12.09 8.36 -31.75
C TYR A 155 -11.28 7.94 -30.52
N TRP A 156 -11.56 6.76 -29.96
CA TRP A 156 -10.99 6.28 -28.70
C TRP A 156 -9.86 5.25 -28.83
N LEU A 157 -9.52 4.82 -30.05
CA LEU A 157 -8.30 4.07 -30.31
C LEU A 157 -7.08 4.96 -30.00
N PHE A 158 -6.72 5.04 -28.72
CA PHE A 158 -5.56 5.76 -28.25
C PHE A 158 -4.35 5.26 -29.03
N LYS A 159 -3.81 6.14 -29.87
CA LYS A 159 -2.51 5.91 -30.51
C LYS A 159 -1.53 5.49 -29.42
N LYS A 160 -0.63 4.56 -29.72
CA LYS A 160 0.38 4.03 -28.78
C LYS A 160 1.11 5.11 -27.96
N ASN A 161 1.29 6.31 -28.54
CA ASN A 161 1.88 7.48 -27.88
C ASN A 161 0.97 8.11 -26.82
N GLY A 162 -0.35 8.13 -27.03
CA GLY A 162 -1.34 8.67 -26.09
C GLY A 162 -1.43 7.85 -24.80
N LEU A 163 -1.41 6.51 -24.87
CA LEU A 163 -1.39 5.68 -23.65
C LEU A 163 -0.08 5.81 -22.89
N ARG A 164 1.05 5.97 -23.59
CA ARG A 164 2.32 6.23 -22.92
C ARG A 164 2.30 7.57 -22.18
N LEU A 165 1.77 8.61 -22.81
CA LEU A 165 1.58 9.91 -22.18
C LEU A 165 0.61 9.83 -20.99
N LEU A 166 -0.48 9.07 -21.12
CA LEU A 166 -1.43 8.81 -20.03
C LEU A 166 -0.74 8.22 -18.81
N ILE A 167 0.11 7.19 -19.00
CA ILE A 167 0.87 6.58 -17.90
C ILE A 167 1.72 7.64 -17.19
N TYR A 168 2.47 8.45 -17.94
CA TYR A 168 3.28 9.52 -17.34
C TYR A 168 2.44 10.58 -16.61
N LEU A 169 1.28 10.95 -17.13
CA LEU A 169 0.36 11.88 -16.47
C LEU A 169 -0.18 11.32 -15.15
N VAL A 170 -0.52 10.04 -15.11
CA VAL A 170 -0.99 9.39 -13.87
C VAL A 170 0.12 9.35 -12.83
N TYR A 171 1.35 9.00 -13.21
CA TYR A 171 2.50 9.08 -12.30
C TYR A 171 2.72 10.51 -11.78
N PHE A 172 2.66 11.50 -12.67
CA PHE A 172 2.81 12.89 -12.29
C PHE A 172 1.72 13.33 -11.30
N LEU A 173 0.47 12.94 -11.54
CA LEU A 173 -0.66 13.24 -10.65
C LEU A 173 -0.45 12.64 -9.26
N VAL A 174 -0.10 11.34 -9.19
CA VAL A 174 0.16 10.66 -7.90
C VAL A 174 1.33 11.31 -7.17
N ILE A 175 2.45 11.59 -7.83
CA ILE A 175 3.60 12.24 -7.19
C ILE A 175 3.22 13.66 -6.71
N PHE A 176 2.45 14.40 -7.51
CA PHE A 176 1.99 15.74 -7.15
C PHE A 176 1.08 15.72 -5.90
N GLU A 177 0.17 14.75 -5.83
CA GLU A 177 -0.67 14.49 -4.66
C GLU A 177 0.22 14.26 -3.41
N GLU A 178 1.17 13.32 -3.46
CA GLU A 178 2.08 13.04 -2.35
C GLU A 178 2.89 14.29 -1.92
N CYS A 179 3.39 15.08 -2.87
CA CYS A 179 4.10 16.32 -2.58
C CYS A 179 3.22 17.36 -1.87
N PHE A 180 1.94 17.44 -2.22
CA PHE A 180 0.99 18.33 -1.58
C PHE A 180 0.73 17.92 -0.13
N TYR A 181 0.50 16.62 0.12
CA TYR A 181 0.36 16.07 1.47
C TYR A 181 1.60 16.33 2.33
N LEU A 182 2.80 16.09 1.80
CA LEU A 182 4.06 16.36 2.52
C LEU A 182 4.24 17.85 2.86
N LYS A 183 3.86 18.74 1.95
CA LYS A 183 3.92 20.18 2.17
C LYS A 183 2.97 20.59 3.29
N ASP A 184 1.72 20.11 3.27
CA ASP A 184 0.73 20.44 4.30
C ASP A 184 1.15 19.93 5.68
N ALA A 185 1.71 18.71 5.75
CA ALA A 185 2.28 18.17 6.98
C ALA A 185 3.42 19.04 7.52
N PHE A 186 4.33 19.48 6.66
CA PHE A 186 5.46 20.35 7.04
C PHE A 186 4.99 21.74 7.51
N PHE A 187 4.02 22.36 6.85
CA PHE A 187 3.48 23.67 7.23
C PHE A 187 2.60 23.63 8.50
N SER A 188 1.99 22.49 8.82
CA SER A 188 1.24 22.28 10.05
C SER A 188 2.13 22.20 11.32
N GLY A 189 3.46 22.23 11.16
CA GLY A 189 4.41 22.17 12.28
C GLY A 189 4.59 20.77 12.87
N GLY A 190 3.95 19.76 12.29
CA GLY A 190 4.25 18.36 12.56
C GLY A 190 5.50 17.97 11.79
N LEU A 191 6.66 17.97 12.43
CA LEU A 191 7.75 17.14 11.92
C LEU A 191 7.37 15.71 12.30
N PRO A 192 6.96 14.83 11.37
CA PRO A 192 6.84 13.44 11.71
C PRO A 192 8.26 12.97 12.05
N SER A 193 8.49 12.66 13.32
CA SER A 193 9.63 11.84 13.69
C SER A 193 9.64 10.60 12.78
N ILE A 194 10.82 10.08 12.43
CA ILE A 194 10.94 8.84 11.64
C ILE A 194 10.14 7.68 12.30
N GLY A 195 9.85 7.77 13.60
CA GLY A 195 8.94 6.86 14.32
C GLY A 195 7.44 7.15 14.17
N SER A 196 7.01 8.37 13.89
CA SER A 196 5.60 8.74 13.64
C SER A 196 5.15 8.59 12.20
N PHE A 197 6.09 8.38 11.25
CA PHE A 197 5.76 7.83 9.92
C PHE A 197 5.19 6.40 10.01
N PHE A 198 5.48 5.68 11.10
CA PHE A 198 4.96 4.34 11.39
C PHE A 198 3.86 4.32 12.48
N ILE A 199 3.63 5.41 13.22
CA ILE A 199 2.78 5.40 14.43
C ILE A 199 1.52 6.28 14.31
N ASP A 200 1.44 7.22 13.38
CA ASP A 200 0.17 7.96 13.12
C ASP A 200 -0.77 7.21 12.16
N ASP A 201 -0.75 5.88 12.29
CA ASP A 201 -1.42 4.87 11.48
C ASP A 201 -2.90 4.71 11.87
N LYS A 202 -3.54 5.75 12.41
CA LYS A 202 -4.99 5.74 12.65
C LYS A 202 -5.77 6.37 11.52
N HIS A 203 -5.19 7.35 10.83
CA HIS A 203 -5.82 7.98 9.67
C HIS A 203 -5.41 7.30 8.35
N TYR A 204 -4.16 6.85 8.24
CA TYR A 204 -3.65 6.12 7.07
C TYR A 204 -4.23 4.70 6.97
N VAL A 205 -4.36 3.97 8.08
CA VAL A 205 -4.98 2.64 8.10
C VAL A 205 -6.46 2.71 7.76
N ALA A 206 -7.21 3.70 8.26
CA ALA A 206 -8.63 3.84 7.95
C ALA A 206 -8.87 4.07 6.44
N GLU A 207 -8.03 4.91 5.81
CA GLU A 207 -8.14 5.19 4.37
C GLU A 207 -7.66 4.01 3.52
N HIS A 208 -6.60 3.29 3.93
CA HIS A 208 -6.14 2.06 3.26
C HIS A 208 -7.08 0.85 3.44
N THR A 209 -7.73 0.69 4.61
CA THR A 209 -8.77 -0.34 4.80
C THR A 209 -10.00 -0.03 3.97
N HIS A 210 -10.41 1.24 3.86
CA HIS A 210 -11.55 1.60 3.01
C HIS A 210 -11.28 1.38 1.52
N ILE A 211 -10.06 1.64 1.02
CA ILE A 211 -9.70 1.43 -0.39
C ILE A 211 -9.54 -0.06 -0.72
N LEU A 212 -8.99 -0.86 0.19
CA LEU A 212 -8.86 -2.31 0.01
C LEU A 212 -10.19 -3.06 0.15
N GLU A 213 -11.06 -2.66 1.09
CA GLU A 213 -12.43 -3.19 1.21
C GLU A 213 -13.28 -2.82 -0.01
N TYR A 214 -13.22 -1.56 -0.49
CA TYR A 214 -13.93 -1.17 -1.71
C TYR A 214 -13.44 -1.94 -2.95
N SER A 215 -12.12 -2.17 -3.06
CA SER A 215 -11.57 -2.93 -4.18
C SER A 215 -11.90 -4.43 -4.12
N SER A 216 -12.03 -5.02 -2.93
CA SER A 216 -12.45 -6.42 -2.78
C SER A 216 -13.95 -6.59 -3.05
N ASP A 217 -14.79 -5.64 -2.63
CA ASP A 217 -16.24 -5.72 -2.81
C ASP A 217 -16.66 -5.51 -4.27
N ILE A 218 -15.97 -4.62 -5.00
CA ILE A 218 -16.20 -4.41 -6.44
C ILE A 218 -15.80 -5.66 -7.24
N LEU A 219 -14.69 -6.33 -6.86
CA LEU A 219 -14.26 -7.56 -7.53
C LEU A 219 -15.19 -8.74 -7.20
N PHE A 220 -15.72 -8.80 -5.98
CA PHE A 220 -16.68 -9.84 -5.57
C PHE A 220 -18.05 -9.67 -6.26
N TYR A 221 -18.54 -8.43 -6.40
CA TYR A 221 -19.77 -8.13 -7.15
C TYR A 221 -19.64 -8.36 -8.66
N ALA A 222 -18.47 -8.08 -9.26
CA ALA A 222 -18.22 -8.30 -10.69
C ALA A 222 -18.06 -9.79 -11.05
N VAL A 223 -17.59 -10.62 -10.11
CA VAL A 223 -17.48 -12.07 -10.29
C VAL A 223 -18.83 -12.77 -10.02
N HIS A 224 -19.64 -12.27 -9.09
CA HIS A 224 -20.95 -12.88 -8.80
C HIS A 224 -22.05 -12.51 -9.82
N SER A 225 -21.94 -11.36 -10.49
CA SER A 225 -22.89 -10.95 -11.55
C SER A 225 -22.65 -11.59 -12.93
N ASN A 226 -21.53 -12.32 -13.11
CA ASN A 226 -21.18 -13.03 -14.35
C ASN A 226 -21.48 -14.55 -14.31
N ILE A 227 -22.13 -15.05 -13.24
CA ILE A 227 -22.53 -16.47 -13.09
C ILE A 227 -24.07 -16.60 -13.13
N ARG A 228 -24.75 -15.78 -13.94
CA ARG A 228 -26.15 -16.02 -14.29
C ARG A 228 -26.45 -15.69 -15.74
#